data_AF-A0A0F9KL38-F1
#
_entry.id   AF-A0A0F9KL38-F1
#
_cell.length_a   1.000
_cell.length_b   1.000
_cell.length_c   1.000
_cell.angle_alpha   90.00
_cell.angle_beta   90.00
_cell.angle_gamma   90.00
#
_symmetry.space_group_name_H-M   'P 1'
#
loop_
_entity.id
_entity.type
_entity.pdbx_description
1 polymer ?
#
loop_
_entity_poly.entity_id
_entity_poly.type
_entity_poly.pdbx_seq_one_letter_code
_entity_poly.pdbx_strand_id
1 'polypeptide(L)' 'MKVTCFDIDWDTDGLKTKLPKKTIVEVESFDEVVDALSDKFGWCINSLKIKEEK' A
#
# COMPACT_ATOMS: atom_id res chain seq x y z
N MET A 1 2.31 8.28 -11.99
CA MET A 1 3.43 7.31 -11.99
C MET A 1 2.98 5.98 -11.42
N LYS A 2 3.51 4.87 -11.95
CA LYS A 2 3.14 3.51 -11.51
C LYS A 2 4.21 2.96 -10.58
N VAL A 3 3.81 2.58 -9.37
CA VAL A 3 4.73 2.09 -8.34
C VAL A 3 4.28 0.74 -7.82
N THR A 4 5.25 -0.17 -7.66
CA THR A 4 5.01 -1.47 -7.04
C THR A 4 5.23 -1.35 -5.54
N CYS A 5 4.17 -1.60 -4.78
CA CYS A 5 4.21 -1.71 -3.34
C CYS A 5 4.33 -3.18 -2.95
N PHE A 6 5.25 -3.51 -2.05
CA PHE A 6 5.48 -4.88 -1.59
C PHE A 6 5.94 -4.88 -0.12
N ASP A 7 5.93 -6.05 0.51
CA ASP A 7 6.12 -6.19 1.96
C ASP A 7 5.19 -5.26 2.75
N ILE A 8 3.94 -5.10 2.30
CA ILE A 8 2.97 -4.20 2.94
C ILE A 8 2.53 -4.81 4.27
N ASP A 9 2.78 -4.07 5.35
CA ASP A 9 2.33 -4.37 6.71
C ASP A 9 1.11 -3.51 7.04
N TRP A 10 -0.05 -4.16 7.01
CA TRP A 10 -1.34 -3.52 7.24
C TRP A 10 -1.62 -3.46 8.73
N ASP A 11 -2.06 -2.30 9.21
CA ASP A 11 -2.65 -2.20 10.52
C ASP A 11 -4.08 -2.73 10.44
N THR A 12 -4.31 -3.90 11.04
CA THR A 12 -5.58 -4.62 10.97
C THR A 12 -6.28 -4.69 12.31
N ASP A 13 -5.79 -3.98 13.33
CA ASP A 13 -6.31 -4.03 14.70
C ASP A 13 -6.42 -5.48 15.26
N GLY A 14 -5.54 -6.38 14.79
CA GLY A 14 -5.57 -7.80 15.17
C GLY A 14 -6.66 -8.63 14.46
N LEU A 15 -7.36 -8.06 13.48
CA LEU A 15 -8.35 -8.76 12.67
C LEU A 15 -7.67 -9.58 11.58
N LYS A 16 -8.21 -10.77 11.32
CA LYS A 16 -7.80 -11.57 10.16
C LYS A 16 -8.42 -10.99 8.89
N THR A 17 -7.67 -10.14 8.20
CA THR A 17 -8.03 -9.60 6.89
C THR A 17 -7.28 -10.34 5.78
N LYS A 18 -7.82 -10.33 4.56
CA LYS A 18 -7.17 -10.89 3.36
C LYS A 18 -6.53 -9.78 2.54
N LEU A 19 -5.69 -8.96 3.18
CA LEU A 19 -5.04 -7.85 2.51
C LEU A 19 -3.80 -8.30 1.71
N PRO A 20 -3.57 -7.71 0.53
CA PRO A 20 -2.43 -8.08 -0.29
C PRO A 20 -1.14 -7.51 0.31
N LYS A 21 -0.08 -8.33 0.35
CA LYS A 21 1.27 -7.88 0.72
C LYS A 21 2.04 -7.25 -0.44
N LYS A 22 1.51 -7.35 -1.66
CA LYS A 22 2.08 -6.79 -2.88
C LYS A 22 0.96 -6.33 -3.79
N THR A 23 1.04 -5.09 -4.25
CA THR A 23 0.10 -4.51 -5.21
C THR A 23 0.79 -3.42 -6.01
N ILE A 24 0.18 -3.01 -7.10
CA ILE A 24 0.64 -1.89 -7.90
C ILE A 24 -0.41 -0.79 -7.79
N VAL A 25 0.07 0.42 -7.56
CA VAL A 25 -0.77 1.63 -7.51
C VAL A 25 -0.25 2.66 -8.48
N GLU A 26 -1.17 3.47 -8.99
CA GLU A 26 -0.86 4.61 -9.83
C GLU A 26 -1.16 5.86 -9.02
N VAL A 27 -0.15 6.68 -8.81
CA VAL A 27 -0.16 7.86 -7.93
C VAL A 27 0.55 9.01 -8.63
N GLU A 28 0.33 10.26 -8.24
CA GLU A 28 1.07 11.39 -8.82
C GLU A 28 2.39 11.61 -8.08
N SER A 29 2.45 11.29 -6.78
CA SER A 29 3.65 11.32 -5.95
C SER A 29 3.80 10.07 -5.06
N PHE A 30 5.01 9.83 -4.56
CA PHE A 30 5.28 8.75 -3.59
C PHE A 30 4.57 8.94 -2.25
N ASP A 31 4.36 10.19 -1.82
CA ASP A 31 3.66 10.48 -0.56
C ASP A 31 2.20 10.01 -0.60
N GLU A 32 1.57 10.03 -1.79
CA GLU A 32 0.19 9.60 -1.99
C GLU A 32 0.02 8.08 -2.02
N VAL A 33 1.11 7.30 -1.99
CA VAL A 33 1.04 5.83 -2.04
C VAL A 33 0.30 5.27 -0.85
N VAL A 34 0.58 5.80 0.34
CA VAL A 34 -0.07 5.36 1.58
C VAL A 34 -1.54 5.73 1.57
N ASP A 35 -1.86 6.95 1.14
CA ASP A 35 -3.24 7.44 1.04
C ASP A 35 -4.04 6.61 0.03
N ALA A 36 -3.51 6.42 -1.19
CA ALA A 36 -4.17 5.64 -2.24
C ALA A 36 -4.39 4.17 -1.84
N LEU A 37 -3.45 3.57 -1.10
CA LEU A 37 -3.61 2.22 -0.55
C LEU A 37 -4.67 2.19 0.56
N SER A 38 -4.65 3.17 1.46
CA SER A 38 -5.59 3.26 2.57
C SER A 38 -7.01 3.50 2.07
N ASP A 39 -7.20 4.38 1.08
CA ASP A 39 -8.50 4.61 0.43
C ASP A 39 -9.01 3.37 -0.31
N LYS A 40 -8.11 2.64 -0.98
CA LYS A 40 -8.49 1.47 -1.79
C LYS A 40 -8.87 0.26 -0.94
N PHE A 41 -8.16 0.03 0.16
CA PHE A 41 -8.34 -1.15 0.99
C PHE A 41 -9.14 -0.86 2.27
N GLY A 42 -9.23 0.40 2.69
CA GLY A 42 -9.90 0.83 3.92
C GLY A 42 -9.10 0.53 5.19
N TRP A 43 -7.78 0.35 5.09
CA TRP A 43 -6.90 0.02 6.22
C TRP A 43 -5.67 0.89 6.23
N CYS A 44 -5.23 1.25 7.43
CA CYS A 44 -3.95 1.94 7.63
C CYS A 44 -2.77 0.98 7.37
N ILE A 45 -1.60 1.57 7.10
CA ILE A 45 -0.37 0.83 6.82
C ILE A 45 0.68 1.22 7.85
N ASN A 46 1.26 0.24 8.54
CA ASN A 46 2.36 0.45 9.47
C ASN A 46 3.68 0.68 8.73
N SER A 47 3.92 -0.13 7.69
CA SER A 47 5.12 -0.04 6.87
C SER A 47 4.89 -0.66 5.49
N LEU A 48 5.58 -0.16 4.48
CA LEU A 48 5.66 -0.81 3.18
C LEU A 48 6.98 -0.51 2.50
N LYS A 49 7.30 -1.29 1.47
CA LYS A 49 8.36 -0.97 0.51
C LYS A 49 7.76 -0.60 -0.83
N ILE A 50 8.35 0.41 -1.44
CA ILE A 50 7.93 0.94 -2.73
C ILE A 50 9.09 0.76 -3.71
N LYS A 51 8.77 0.33 -4.93
CA LYS A 51 9.70 0.29 -6.05
C LYS A 51 9.07 0.99 -7.24
N GLU A 52 9.75 2.02 -7.73
CA GLU A 52 9.40 2.66 -8.99
C GLU A 52 9.67 1.68 -10.14
N GLU A 53 8.70 1.53 -11.05
CA GLU A 53 8.94 0.83 -12.30
C GLU A 53 9.39 1.86 -13.34
N LYS A 54 10.68 1.81 -13.70
CA LYS A 54 11.30 2.60 -14.76
C LYS A 54 10.90 2.10 -16.14
#